data_AF-A0A1T4JTV4-F1
#
_entry.id   AF-A0A1T4JTV4-F1
#
_cell.length_a   1.000
_cell.length_b   1.000
_cell.length_c   1.000
_cell.angle_alpha   90.00
_cell.angle_beta   90.00
_cell.angle_gamma   90.00
#
_symmetry.space_group_name_H-M   'P 1'
#
loop_
_entity.id
_entity.type
_entity.pdbx_description
1 polymer ?
#
loop_
_entity_poly.entity_id
_entity_poly.type
_entity_poly.pdbx_seq_one_letter_code
_entity_poly.pdbx_strand_id
1 'polypeptide(L)' 'MTKEEFQFLIDTKKEYEFSYNGKKYNITYGTDEFHRDYIQFGELYTGTRWYSLGELLNEAKVENHYFREMIEIL' A
#
# COMPACT_ATOMS: atom_id res chain seq x y z
N MET A 1 0.72 -10.99 6.07
CA MET A 1 0.09 -9.77 6.57
C MET A 1 -1.41 -9.91 6.34
N THR A 2 -2.24 -9.65 7.34
CA THR A 2 -3.71 -9.62 7.19
C THR A 2 -4.18 -8.23 6.71
N LYS A 3 -5.45 -8.12 6.32
CA LYS A 3 -6.06 -6.84 5.96
C LYS A 3 -6.07 -5.86 7.14
N GLU A 4 -6.31 -6.34 8.36
CA GLU A 4 -6.33 -5.54 9.57
C GLU A 4 -4.93 -5.02 9.91
N GLU A 5 -3.90 -5.84 9.74
CA GLU A 5 -2.51 -5.40 9.91
C GLU A 5 -2.14 -4.33 8.88
N PHE A 6 -2.53 -4.51 7.62
CA PHE A 6 -2.31 -3.51 6.58
C PHE A 6 -3.04 -2.20 6.89
N GLN A 7 -4.31 -2.29 7.25
CA GLN A 7 -5.12 -1.15 7.68
C GLN A 7 -4.45 -0.40 8.84
N PHE A 8 -4.01 -1.13 9.86
CA PHE A 8 -3.32 -0.56 11.01
C PHE A 8 -2.02 0.15 10.61
N LEU A 9 -1.23 -0.41 9.69
CA LEU A 9 -0.02 0.24 9.19
C LEU A 9 -0.35 1.58 8.52
N ILE A 10 -1.38 1.61 7.67
CA ILE A 10 -1.84 2.83 7.00
C ILE A 10 -2.35 3.87 8.00
N ASP A 11 -3.23 3.46 8.92
CA ASP A 11 -3.85 4.38 9.90
C ASP A 11 -2.82 4.98 10.86
N THR A 12 -1.77 4.21 11.18
CA THR A 12 -0.66 4.67 12.04
C THR A 12 0.47 5.35 11.27
N LYS A 13 0.34 5.49 9.95
CA LYS A 13 1.40 5.97 9.05
C LYS A 13 2.74 5.26 9.28
N LYS A 14 2.70 3.96 9.58
CA LYS A 14 3.88 3.15 9.86
C LYS A 14 4.46 2.62 8.56
N GLU A 15 5.69 3.03 8.27
CA GLU A 15 6.43 2.50 7.12
C GLU A 15 6.72 1.02 7.30
N TYR A 16 6.67 0.27 6.20
CA TYR A 16 6.83 -1.17 6.26
C TYR A 16 7.36 -1.71 4.95
N GLU A 17 8.37 -2.57 5.03
CA GLU A 17 8.93 -3.30 3.88
C GLU A 17 8.68 -4.79 4.03
N PHE A 18 8.38 -5.47 2.92
CA PHE A 18 8.19 -6.91 2.90
C PHE A 18 8.61 -7.51 1.57
N SER A 19 8.77 -8.83 1.54
CA SER A 19 9.06 -9.57 0.32
C SER A 19 7.85 -10.42 -0.08
N TYR A 20 7.49 -10.40 -1.35
CA TYR A 20 6.45 -11.23 -1.94
C TYR A 20 6.85 -11.66 -3.35
N ASN A 21 6.70 -12.96 -3.65
CA ASN A 21 7.08 -13.56 -4.93
C ASN A 21 8.49 -13.17 -5.44
N GLY A 22 9.48 -13.16 -4.53
CA GLY A 22 10.88 -12.82 -4.84
C GLY A 22 11.15 -11.32 -5.06
N LYS A 23 10.14 -10.46 -4.95
CA LYS A 23 10.26 -9.00 -5.06
C LYS A 23 10.11 -8.33 -3.70
N LYS A 24 10.76 -7.17 -3.52
CA LYS A 24 10.60 -6.33 -2.32
C LYS A 24 9.56 -5.26 -2.58
N TYR A 25 8.69 -5.07 -1.61
CA TYR A 25 7.64 -4.05 -1.61
C TYR A 25 7.78 -3.18 -0.37
N ASN A 26 7.30 -1.95 -0.46
CA ASN A 26 7.25 -1.05 0.68
C ASN A 26 5.96 -0.22 0.72
N ILE A 27 5.59 0.18 1.94
CA ILE A 27 4.59 1.20 2.24
C ILE A 27 5.36 2.38 2.86
N THR A 28 5.24 3.55 2.26
CA THR A 28 5.81 4.81 2.78
C THR A 28 4.78 5.93 2.70
N TYR A 29 5.02 7.04 3.40
CA TYR A 29 4.10 8.17 3.46
C TYR A 29 4.84 9.46 3.14
N GLY A 30 4.11 10.45 2.64
CA GLY A 30 4.68 11.76 2.41
C GLY A 30 3.60 12.79 2.11
N THR A 31 4.06 13.98 1.77
CA THR A 31 3.21 15.09 1.38
C THR A 31 3.71 15.61 0.02
N ASP A 32 2.79 15.89 -0.90
CA ASP A 32 3.13 16.43 -2.22
C ASP A 32 3.36 17.96 -2.21
N GLU A 33 3.66 18.53 -3.38
CA GLU A 33 3.86 19.97 -3.56
C GLU A 33 2.60 20.82 -3.25
N PHE A 34 1.41 20.20 -3.24
CA PHE A 34 0.13 20.82 -2.92
C PHE A 34 -0.28 20.60 -1.46
N HIS A 35 0.64 20.13 -0.60
CA HIS A 35 0.38 19.83 0.81
C HIS A 35 -0.66 18.70 1.02
N ARG A 36 -0.81 17.80 0.05
CA ARG A 36 -1.69 16.63 0.18
C ARG A 36 -0.89 15.44 0.68
N ASP A 37 -1.36 14.84 1.76
CA ASP A 37 -0.82 13.58 2.27
C ASP A 37 -1.09 12.46 1.28
N TYR A 38 -0.07 11.63 1.04
CA TYR A 38 -0.18 10.45 0.20
C TYR A 38 0.37 9.21 0.89
N ILE A 39 -0.20 8.07 0.52
CA ILE A 39 0.31 6.74 0.76
C ILE A 39 1.06 6.33 -0.50
N GLN A 40 2.30 5.91 -0.37
CA GLN A 40 3.07 5.32 -1.45
C GLN A 40 3.26 3.83 -1.21
N PHE A 41 2.88 3.02 -2.18
CA PHE A 41 2.98 1.57 -2.11
C PHE A 41 3.38 0.95 -3.45
N GLY A 42 4.20 -0.08 -3.40
CA GLY A 42 4.56 -0.88 -4.57
C GLY A 42 5.90 -1.56 -4.41
N GLU A 43 6.47 -2.02 -5.52
CA GLU A 43 7.83 -2.57 -5.52
C GLU A 43 8.83 -1.49 -5.12
N LEU A 44 9.84 -1.87 -4.35
CA LEU A 44 10.81 -0.95 -3.76
C LEU A 44 11.39 0.00 -4.83
N TYR A 45 11.39 1.30 -4.54
CA TYR A 45 11.79 2.39 -5.46
C TYR A 45 10.86 2.66 -6.65
N THR A 46 9.73 1.97 -6.76
CA THR A 46 8.76 2.12 -7.89
C THR A 46 7.32 2.34 -7.44
N GLY A 47 7.09 2.59 -6.15
CA GLY A 47 5.75 2.71 -5.58
C GLY A 47 4.90 3.84 -6.19
N THR A 48 3.63 3.54 -6.42
CA THR A 48 2.61 4.51 -6.84
C THR A 48 2.08 5.26 -5.62
N ARG A 49 1.57 6.48 -5.82
CA ARG A 49 1.01 7.33 -4.76
C ARG A 49 -0.51 7.35 -4.83
N TRP A 50 -1.16 7.25 -3.67
CA TRP A 50 -2.62 7.38 -3.50
C TRP A 50 -2.93 8.38 -2.39
N TYR A 51 -4.05 9.10 -2.50
CA TYR A 51 -4.42 10.15 -1.55
C TYR A 51 -5.46 9.69 -0.54
N SER A 52 -5.90 8.43 -0.65
CA SER A 52 -6.71 7.78 0.37
C SER A 52 -6.47 6.27 0.36
N LEU A 53 -6.75 5.64 1.51
CA LEU A 53 -6.83 4.19 1.58
C LEU A 53 -7.89 3.62 0.64
N GLY A 54 -9.01 4.33 0.46
CA GLY A 54 -10.09 3.91 -0.44
C GLY A 54 -9.62 3.79 -1.89
N GLU A 55 -8.88 4.80 -2.38
CA GLU A 55 -8.24 4.76 -3.70
C GLU A 55 -7.25 3.60 -3.80
N LEU A 56 -6.34 3.47 -2.84
CA LEU A 56 -5.35 2.40 -2.82
C LEU A 56 -6.02 1.03 -2.88
N LEU A 57 -7.01 0.76 -2.03
CA LEU A 57 -7.69 -0.53 -2.01
C LEU A 57 -8.54 -0.77 -3.26
N ASN A 58 -9.09 0.26 -3.88
CA ASN A 58 -9.90 0.11 -5.09
C ASN A 58 -9.03 -0.15 -6.32
N GLU A 59 -7.97 0.64 -6.51
CA GLU A 59 -7.08 0.51 -7.66
C GLU A 59 -6.13 -0.69 -7.54
N ALA A 60 -5.59 -0.93 -6.34
CA ALA A 60 -4.67 -2.04 -6.16
C ALA A 60 -5.38 -3.42 -6.24
N LYS A 61 -6.70 -3.48 -5.99
CA LYS A 61 -7.52 -4.66 -6.34
C LYS A 61 -7.56 -4.91 -7.85
N VAL A 62 -7.59 -3.86 -8.66
CA VAL A 62 -7.67 -3.95 -10.11
C VAL A 62 -6.31 -4.33 -10.71
N GLU A 63 -5.20 -3.84 -10.13
CA GLU A 63 -3.87 -4.00 -10.74
C GLU A 63 -2.92 -4.98 -10.05
N ASN A 64 -3.14 -5.38 -8.78
CA ASN A 64 -2.11 -6.06 -8.00
C ASN A 64 -2.58 -7.39 -7.39
N HIS A 65 -2.03 -8.49 -7.92
CA HIS A 65 -2.27 -9.86 -7.44
C HIS A 65 -2.03 -10.02 -5.93
N TYR A 66 -1.04 -9.29 -5.38
CA TYR A 66 -0.74 -9.29 -3.94
C TYR A 66 -1.93 -8.81 -3.10
N PHE A 67 -2.55 -7.69 -3.48
CA PHE A 67 -3.73 -7.18 -2.77
C PHE A 67 -4.96 -8.03 -3.02
N ARG A 68 -5.10 -8.56 -4.22
CA ARG A 68 -6.18 -9.48 -4.53
C ARG A 68 -6.13 -10.72 -3.63
N GLU A 69 -4.96 -11.37 -3.50
CA GLU A 69 -4.79 -12.51 -2.59
C GLU A 69 -4.96 -12.12 -1.12
N MET A 70 -4.47 -10.94 -0.69
CA MET A 70 -4.70 -10.46 0.68
C MET A 70 -6.17 -10.18 1.00
N ILE A 71 -6.98 -9.81 0.00
CA ILE A 71 -8.39 -9.46 0.15
C ILE A 71 -9.30 -10.68 -0.04
N GLU A 72 -8.87 -11.68 -0.82
CA GLU A 72 -9.60 -12.94 -1.06
C GLU A 72 -9.45 -13.97 0.09
N ILE A 73 -8.60 -13.74 1.11
CA ILE A 73 -8.57 -14.52 2.37
C ILE A 73 -9.71 -14.06 3.32
N LEU A 74 -10.92 -13.93 2.78
CA LEU A 74 -12.19 -13.67 3.50
C LEU A 74 -13.18 -14.79 3.17
#